data_AF-A0AAJ6D5U6-F1
#
_entry.id   AF-A0AAJ6D5U6-F1
#
_cell.length_a   1.000
_cell.length_b   1.000
_cell.length_c   1.000
_cell.angle_alpha   90.00
_cell.angle_beta   90.00
_cell.angle_gamma   90.00
#
_symmetry.space_group_name_H-M   'P 1'
#
loop_
_entity.id
_entity.type
_entity.pdbx_description
1 polymer ?
#
loop_
_entity_poly.entity_id
_entity_poly.type
_entity_poly.pdbx_seq_one_letter_code
_entity_poly.pdbx_strand_id
1 'polypeptide(L)'
;MQLRYAATAAAIGLSLAGCQRTAYNDEYSAAPLQAQPVPSVQSSQLPPTTGGASQFPAAPTNTPNAANQQQQQAMAASAQDVTKESMVGSWKVSNGGASCDMFLTLTNLGSGSRGGTRGCAGELTTMGSWEVSGKQVILKNRDGSQIGSLYKTAASRFDGSTASGQPLSLSR
;
A
#
# COMPACT_ATOMS: atom_id res chain seq x y z
N MET A 1 8.45 17.85 -56.87
CA MET A 1 8.68 17.67 -55.41
C MET A 1 7.64 18.38 -54.53
N GLN A 2 7.08 19.54 -54.92
CA GLN A 2 6.18 20.33 -54.06
C GLN A 2 4.79 19.71 -53.80
N LEU A 3 4.23 18.95 -54.74
CA LEU A 3 2.95 18.26 -54.58
C LEU A 3 2.95 17.16 -53.50
N ARG A 4 4.12 16.53 -53.27
CA ARG A 4 4.25 15.48 -52.24
C ARG A 4 4.18 16.08 -50.83
N TYR A 5 4.80 17.25 -50.62
CA TYR A 5 4.76 17.96 -49.34
C TYR A 5 3.37 18.54 -49.02
N ALA A 6 2.62 18.97 -50.03
CA ALA A 6 1.24 19.42 -49.86
C ALA A 6 0.31 18.27 -49.39
N ALA A 7 0.48 17.07 -49.94
CA ALA A 7 -0.27 15.89 -49.54
C ALA A 7 0.06 15.42 -48.12
N THR A 8 1.34 15.45 -47.71
CA THR A 8 1.72 15.12 -46.33
C THR A 8 1.26 16.16 -45.32
N ALA A 9 1.30 17.45 -45.66
CA ALA A 9 0.80 18.51 -44.79
C ALA A 9 -0.71 18.42 -44.56
N ALA A 10 -1.48 18.07 -45.61
CA ALA A 10 -2.91 17.84 -45.49
C ALA A 10 -3.24 16.61 -44.60
N ALA A 11 -2.48 15.52 -44.73
CA ALA A 11 -2.69 14.32 -43.92
C ALA A 11 -2.38 14.55 -42.42
N ILE A 12 -1.36 15.36 -42.10
CA ILE A 12 -1.02 15.71 -40.71
C ILE A 12 -2.07 16.66 -40.13
N GLY A 13 -2.59 17.62 -40.91
CA GLY A 13 -3.62 18.55 -40.48
C GLY A 13 -4.95 17.89 -40.06
N LEU A 14 -5.38 16.84 -40.76
CA LEU A 14 -6.62 16.12 -40.43
C LEU A 14 -6.53 15.28 -39.14
N SER A 15 -5.32 14.98 -38.64
CA SER A 15 -5.15 14.17 -37.41
C SER A 15 -5.39 14.95 -36.10
N LEU A 16 -5.48 16.29 -36.16
CA LEU A 16 -5.61 17.16 -34.98
C LEU A 16 -7.06 17.58 -34.65
N ALA A 17 -8.05 17.23 -35.49
CA ALA A 17 -9.45 17.63 -35.30
C ALA A 17 -10.31 16.65 -34.46
N GLY A 18 -9.70 15.60 -33.89
CA GLY A 18 -10.43 14.48 -33.27
C GLY A 18 -10.75 14.59 -31.78
N CYS A 19 -10.42 15.69 -31.08
CA CYS A 19 -10.67 15.80 -29.64
C CYS A 19 -11.96 16.57 -29.32
N GLN A 20 -13.11 16.13 -29.84
CA GLN A 20 -14.38 16.50 -29.21
C GLN A 20 -14.57 15.63 -27.97
N ARG A 21 -14.11 16.11 -26.81
CA ARG A 21 -14.61 15.60 -25.53
C ARG A 21 -16.08 15.98 -25.44
N THR A 22 -16.95 14.99 -25.58
CA THR A 22 -18.32 15.07 -25.09
C THR A 22 -18.24 15.24 -23.57
N ALA A 23 -18.32 16.48 -23.10
CA ALA A 23 -18.55 16.75 -21.69
C ALA A 23 -19.98 16.31 -21.39
N TYR A 24 -20.11 15.25 -20.60
CA TYR A 24 -21.38 14.83 -20.03
C TYR A 24 -21.81 15.92 -19.05
N ASN A 25 -22.86 16.66 -19.37
CA ASN A 25 -23.52 17.58 -18.45
C ASN A 25 -24.28 16.73 -17.42
N ASP A 26 -23.68 16.52 -16.26
CA ASP A 26 -24.35 15.92 -15.12
C ASP A 26 -24.96 17.04 -14.26
N GLU A 27 -26.02 17.68 -14.76
CA GLU A 27 -26.90 18.55 -13.97
C GLU A 27 -28.06 17.73 -13.36
N TYR A 28 -27.72 16.66 -12.64
CA TYR A 28 -28.65 16.01 -11.71
C TYR A 28 -28.15 16.16 -10.29
N SER A 29 -28.29 17.37 -9.73
CA SER A 29 -28.25 17.54 -8.28
C SER A 29 -29.59 17.09 -7.71
N ALA A 30 -29.67 15.83 -7.29
CA ALA A 30 -30.77 15.37 -6.45
C ALA A 30 -30.74 16.15 -5.12
N ALA A 31 -31.89 16.71 -4.72
CA ALA A 31 -32.00 17.41 -3.45
C ALA A 31 -31.63 16.48 -2.27
N PRO A 32 -30.91 16.98 -1.26
CA PRO A 32 -30.48 16.16 -0.14
C PRO A 32 -31.69 15.55 0.57
N LEU A 33 -31.66 14.22 0.74
CA LEU A 33 -32.68 13.49 1.48
C LEU A 33 -32.72 13.99 2.93
N GLN A 34 -33.93 14.22 3.45
CA GLN A 34 -34.09 14.59 4.84
C GLN A 34 -33.70 13.41 5.74
N ALA A 35 -32.97 13.70 6.81
CA ALA A 35 -32.56 12.69 7.77
C ALA A 35 -33.79 12.02 8.39
N GLN A 36 -33.93 10.72 8.14
CA GLN A 36 -34.98 9.92 8.75
C GLN A 36 -34.69 9.77 10.25
N PRO A 37 -35.69 9.90 11.15
CA PRO A 37 -35.46 9.76 12.58
C PRO A 37 -34.90 8.38 12.91
N VAL A 38 -33.67 8.33 13.42
CA VAL A 38 -33.07 7.08 13.92
C VAL A 38 -33.58 6.85 15.35
N PRO A 39 -34.25 5.72 15.62
CA PRO A 39 -34.60 5.36 16.99
C PRO A 39 -33.32 5.19 17.83
N SER A 40 -33.40 5.55 19.10
CA SER A 40 -32.29 5.40 20.04
C SER A 40 -31.93 3.92 20.19
N VAL A 41 -30.63 3.63 20.09
CA VAL A 41 -30.10 2.29 20.31
C VAL A 41 -30.15 2.00 21.81
N GLN A 42 -31.01 1.07 22.22
CA GLN A 42 -31.00 0.52 23.57
C GLN A 42 -29.73 -0.32 23.75
N SER A 43 -28.81 0.18 24.57
CA SER A 43 -27.66 -0.61 25.02
C SER A 43 -28.13 -1.51 26.15
N SER A 44 -28.18 -2.82 25.90
CA SER A 44 -28.38 -3.82 26.93
C SER A 44 -27.05 -4.52 27.18
N GLN A 45 -26.63 -4.57 28.44
CA GLN A 45 -25.42 -5.30 28.82
C GLN A 45 -25.73 -6.79 28.74
N LEU A 46 -25.05 -7.47 27.83
CA LEU A 46 -25.09 -8.92 27.74
C LEU A 46 -24.66 -9.51 29.10
N PRO A 47 -25.40 -10.49 29.65
CA PRO A 47 -25.02 -11.13 30.89
C PRO A 47 -23.62 -11.74 30.76
N PRO A 48 -22.76 -11.63 31.79
CA PRO A 48 -21.42 -12.20 31.75
C PRO A 48 -21.51 -13.71 31.55
N THR A 49 -20.83 -14.23 30.53
CA THR A 49 -20.73 -15.66 30.29
C THR A 49 -19.79 -16.29 31.33
N THR A 50 -20.32 -16.65 32.49
CA THR A 50 -19.61 -17.56 33.40
C THR A 50 -19.76 -18.98 32.88
N GLY A 51 -18.94 -19.35 31.88
CA GLY A 51 -18.93 -20.71 31.37
C GLY A 51 -17.94 -20.96 30.23
N GLY A 52 -16.83 -21.62 30.57
CA GLY A 52 -16.10 -22.49 29.64
C GLY A 52 -15.16 -21.82 28.63
N ALA A 53 -14.02 -21.32 29.09
CA ALA A 53 -12.85 -21.32 28.22
C ALA A 53 -12.50 -22.78 27.87
N SER A 54 -12.15 -23.04 26.59
CA SER A 54 -11.48 -24.27 26.06
C SER A 54 -12.29 -25.21 25.16
N GLN A 55 -13.01 -24.73 24.14
CA GLN A 55 -13.45 -25.58 23.01
C GLN A 55 -13.15 -25.03 21.61
N PHE A 56 -12.48 -23.88 21.48
CA PHE A 56 -11.89 -23.48 20.21
C PHE A 56 -10.46 -24.02 20.11
N PRO A 57 -10.06 -24.64 18.98
CA PRO A 57 -8.65 -24.85 18.68
C PRO A 57 -7.90 -23.52 18.82
N ALA A 58 -6.72 -23.54 19.44
CA ALA A 58 -5.90 -22.35 19.56
C ALA A 58 -5.67 -21.75 18.16
N ALA A 59 -6.05 -20.49 17.97
CA ALA A 59 -5.67 -19.76 16.77
C ALA A 59 -4.14 -19.87 16.62
N PRO A 60 -3.60 -20.10 15.41
CA PRO A 60 -2.16 -20.21 15.23
C PRO A 60 -1.49 -18.96 15.78
N THR A 61 -0.81 -19.12 16.92
CA THR A 61 -0.01 -18.07 17.53
C THR A 61 1.26 -17.96 16.71
N ASN A 62 1.23 -17.18 15.64
CA ASN A 62 2.43 -16.45 15.25
C ASN A 62 2.62 -15.39 16.34
N THR A 63 3.11 -15.79 17.51
CA THR A 63 3.36 -14.88 18.62
C THR A 63 4.34 -13.84 18.09
N PRO A 64 3.91 -12.58 17.85
CA PRO A 64 4.85 -11.56 17.43
C PRO A 64 5.85 -11.47 18.57
N ASN A 65 7.13 -11.70 18.27
CA ASN A 65 8.19 -11.58 19.26
C ASN A 65 8.00 -10.23 19.98
N ALA A 66 7.73 -10.24 21.30
CA ALA A 66 7.34 -9.03 22.03
C ALA A 66 8.41 -7.93 21.91
N ALA A 67 9.68 -8.33 21.76
CA ALA A 67 10.78 -7.44 21.45
C ALA A 67 10.61 -6.68 20.12
N ASN A 68 10.12 -7.34 19.06
CA ASN A 68 9.84 -6.71 17.78
C ASN A 68 8.67 -5.73 17.86
N GLN A 69 7.64 -6.04 18.64
CA GLN A 69 6.49 -5.13 18.82
C GLN A 69 6.93 -3.83 19.51
N GLN A 70 7.73 -3.94 20.57
CA GLN A 70 8.28 -2.77 21.28
C GLN A 70 9.14 -1.89 20.35
N GLN A 71 9.99 -2.53 19.52
CA GLN A 71 10.83 -1.83 18.56
C GLN A 71 10.01 -1.15 17.46
N GLN A 72 8.99 -1.83 16.92
CA GLN A 72 8.10 -1.27 15.91
C GLN A 72 7.30 -0.06 16.45
N GLN A 73 6.87 -0.13 17.72
CA GLN A 73 6.18 0.96 18.40
C GLN A 73 7.10 2.18 18.61
N ALA A 74 8.36 1.95 18.99
CA ALA A 74 9.35 3.00 19.14
C ALA A 74 9.65 3.69 17.79
N MET A 75 9.82 2.91 16.71
CA MET A 75 10.01 3.44 15.37
C MET A 75 8.81 4.26 14.90
N ALA A 76 7.59 3.79 15.16
CA ALA A 76 6.37 4.52 14.81
C ALA A 76 6.27 5.87 15.52
N ALA A 77 6.67 5.94 16.81
CA ALA A 77 6.62 7.16 17.60
C ALA A 77 7.59 8.25 17.08
N SER A 78 8.76 7.86 16.57
CA SER A 78 9.76 8.76 16.02
C SER A 78 9.80 8.81 14.49
N ALA A 79 8.82 8.19 13.80
CA ALA A 79 8.83 8.08 12.35
C ALA A 79 8.75 9.45 11.68
N GLN A 80 9.60 9.64 10.66
CA GLN A 80 9.49 10.77 9.74
C GLN A 80 8.34 10.55 8.76
N ASP A 81 7.83 11.63 8.18
CA ASP A 81 6.82 11.53 7.13
C ASP A 81 7.37 10.84 5.88
N VAL A 82 6.53 10.04 5.24
CA VAL A 82 6.82 9.32 4.01
C VAL A 82 5.73 9.61 2.99
N THR A 83 6.13 9.88 1.75
CA THR A 83 5.21 9.97 0.62
C THR A 83 5.47 8.83 -0.36
N LYS A 84 4.48 8.47 -1.17
CA LYS A 84 4.66 7.41 -2.17
C LYS A 84 5.78 7.78 -3.16
N GLU A 85 5.86 9.03 -3.58
CA GLU A 85 6.86 9.52 -4.52
C GLU A 85 8.29 9.32 -3.98
N SER A 86 8.48 9.52 -2.67
CA SER A 86 9.79 9.35 -2.03
C SER A 86 10.30 7.91 -2.05
N MET A 87 9.39 6.93 -2.15
CA MET A 87 9.68 5.50 -2.15
C MET A 87 10.00 4.94 -3.53
N VAL A 88 9.71 5.66 -4.62
CA VAL A 88 9.94 5.16 -5.98
C VAL A 88 11.43 4.94 -6.23
N GLY A 89 11.77 3.85 -6.91
CA GLY A 89 13.12 3.53 -7.34
C GLY A 89 13.61 2.16 -6.85
N SER A 90 14.93 2.00 -6.88
CA SER A 90 15.62 0.79 -6.43
C SER A 90 16.13 0.97 -5.01
N TRP A 91 15.97 -0.04 -4.17
CA TRP A 91 16.38 -0.05 -2.77
C TRP A 91 17.23 -1.27 -2.47
N LYS A 92 18.28 -1.07 -1.67
CA LYS A 92 18.99 -2.17 -1.02
C LYS A 92 18.21 -2.62 0.19
N VAL A 93 17.91 -3.90 0.23
CA VAL A 93 17.19 -4.55 1.33
C VAL A 93 18.18 -5.35 2.16
N SER A 94 18.13 -5.20 3.48
CA SER A 94 18.72 -6.16 4.42
C SER A 94 17.59 -6.85 5.18
N ASN A 95 17.55 -8.19 5.13
CA ASN A 95 16.56 -9.03 5.78
C ASN A 95 17.27 -10.21 6.47
N GLY A 96 17.19 -10.30 7.80
CA GLY A 96 17.79 -11.41 8.56
C GLY A 96 19.30 -11.62 8.30
N GLY A 97 20.05 -10.54 8.01
CA GLY A 97 21.48 -10.58 7.69
C GLY A 97 21.83 -10.86 6.22
N ALA A 98 20.85 -11.20 5.38
CA ALA A 98 21.02 -11.31 3.93
C ALA A 98 20.68 -10.00 3.22
N SER A 99 21.29 -9.76 2.06
CA SER A 99 21.04 -8.57 1.23
C SER A 99 20.41 -8.92 -0.12
N CYS A 100 19.47 -8.10 -0.57
CA CYS A 100 18.80 -8.23 -1.87
C CYS A 100 18.33 -6.86 -2.38
N ASP A 101 17.71 -6.84 -3.57
CA ASP A 101 17.18 -5.60 -4.16
C ASP A 101 15.65 -5.57 -4.13
N MET A 102 15.10 -4.37 -4.00
CA MET A 102 13.66 -4.09 -4.11
C MET A 102 13.43 -2.93 -5.07
N PHE A 103 12.38 -3.03 -5.89
CA PHE A 103 12.01 -2.03 -6.89
C PHE A 103 10.58 -1.59 -6.63
N LEU A 104 10.37 -0.28 -6.49
CA LEU A 104 9.07 0.31 -6.19
C LEU A 104 8.69 1.31 -7.27
N THR A 105 7.45 1.22 -7.75
CA THR A 105 6.88 2.11 -8.77
C THR A 105 5.53 2.64 -8.29
N LEU A 106 4.98 3.65 -8.97
CA LEU A 106 3.63 4.17 -8.70
C LEU A 106 2.53 3.50 -9.54
N THR A 107 2.86 2.51 -10.37
CA THR A 107 1.88 1.80 -11.18
C THR A 107 0.91 1.03 -10.28
N ASN A 108 -0.40 1.27 -10.37
CA ASN A 108 -1.37 0.59 -9.53
C ASN A 108 -1.35 -0.94 -9.74
N LEU A 109 -1.50 -1.69 -8.65
CA LEU A 109 -1.67 -3.14 -8.61
C LEU A 109 -2.52 -3.54 -7.38
N GLY A 110 -3.76 -3.97 -7.63
CA GLY A 110 -4.70 -4.29 -6.56
C GLY A 110 -4.97 -3.06 -5.69
N SER A 111 -4.81 -3.17 -4.37
CA SER A 111 -5.00 -2.07 -3.43
C SER A 111 -3.79 -1.13 -3.28
N GLY A 112 -2.66 -1.41 -3.96
CA GLY A 112 -1.40 -0.71 -3.74
C GLY A 112 -0.71 -0.32 -5.04
N SER A 113 0.53 0.15 -4.92
CA SER A 113 1.43 0.40 -6.04
C SER A 113 2.32 -0.82 -6.28
N ARG A 114 2.70 -1.06 -7.53
CA ARG A 114 3.51 -2.22 -7.93
C ARG A 114 4.90 -2.11 -7.36
N GLY A 115 5.37 -3.21 -6.80
CA GLY A 115 6.76 -3.40 -6.41
C GLY A 115 7.20 -4.83 -6.65
N GLY A 116 8.47 -5.10 -6.35
CA GLY A 116 9.01 -6.45 -6.44
C GLY A 116 10.40 -6.52 -5.86
N THR A 117 10.88 -7.74 -5.70
CA THR A 117 12.21 -8.01 -5.14
C THR A 117 13.03 -8.85 -6.10
N ARG A 118 14.35 -8.78 -5.96
CA ARG A 118 15.30 -9.62 -6.71
C ARG A 118 16.39 -10.11 -5.78
N GLY A 119 16.59 -11.42 -5.76
CA GLY A 119 17.57 -12.07 -4.88
C GLY A 119 17.16 -12.14 -3.41
N CYS A 120 15.93 -11.73 -3.05
CA CYS A 120 15.43 -11.89 -1.69
C CYS A 120 15.03 -13.35 -1.43
N ALA A 121 15.01 -13.73 -0.16
CA ALA A 121 14.57 -15.03 0.33
C ALA A 121 13.36 -14.89 1.28
N GLY A 122 12.72 -16.01 1.60
CA GLY A 122 11.56 -16.05 2.50
C GLY A 122 10.35 -15.29 1.94
N GLU A 123 9.57 -14.67 2.81
CA GLU A 123 8.30 -14.00 2.45
C GLU A 123 8.47 -12.86 1.44
N LEU A 124 9.63 -12.21 1.41
CA LEU A 124 9.93 -11.13 0.46
C LEU A 124 9.96 -11.59 -1.00
N THR A 125 10.12 -12.88 -1.27
CA THR A 125 10.02 -13.46 -2.64
C THR A 125 8.63 -13.29 -3.23
N THR A 126 7.60 -13.17 -2.38
CA THR A 126 6.20 -13.07 -2.79
C THR A 126 5.73 -11.64 -2.98
N MET A 127 6.58 -10.65 -2.67
CA MET A 127 6.23 -9.23 -2.75
C MET A 127 5.74 -8.87 -4.17
N GLY A 128 4.58 -8.22 -4.24
CA GLY A 128 4.00 -7.75 -5.50
C GLY A 128 3.55 -6.29 -5.44
N SER A 129 3.16 -5.80 -4.27
CA SER A 129 2.70 -4.43 -4.11
C SER A 129 3.15 -3.82 -2.80
N TRP A 130 3.00 -2.51 -2.70
CA TRP A 130 3.31 -1.72 -1.53
C TRP A 130 2.37 -0.52 -1.45
N GLU A 131 2.24 0.05 -0.27
CA GLU A 131 1.48 1.28 -0.06
C GLU A 131 2.05 2.09 1.10
N VAL A 132 1.57 3.32 1.24
CA VAL A 132 1.85 4.17 2.39
C VAL A 132 0.54 4.32 3.16
N SER A 133 0.59 4.03 4.46
CA SER A 133 -0.52 4.24 5.41
C SER A 133 0.01 5.08 6.57
N GLY A 134 -0.44 6.35 6.65
CA GLY A 134 0.16 7.32 7.56
C GLY A 134 1.67 7.46 7.32
N LYS A 135 2.47 7.18 8.35
CA LYS A 135 3.95 7.21 8.29
C LYS A 135 4.61 5.85 7.95
N GLN A 136 3.79 4.84 7.68
CA GLN A 136 4.24 3.46 7.49
C GLN A 136 4.24 3.08 6.01
N VAL A 137 5.30 2.42 5.57
CA VAL A 137 5.34 1.70 4.30
C VAL A 137 4.90 0.27 4.56
N ILE A 138 3.86 -0.18 3.88
CA ILE A 138 3.33 -1.54 4.00
C ILE A 138 3.74 -2.32 2.75
N LEU A 139 4.38 -3.47 2.94
CA LEU A 139 4.74 -4.40 1.87
C LEU A 139 3.70 -5.51 1.79
N LYS A 140 3.27 -5.85 0.58
CA LYS A 140 2.23 -6.85 0.34
C LYS A 140 2.67 -7.91 -0.67
N ASN A 141 2.20 -9.13 -0.48
CA ASN A 141 2.35 -10.20 -1.46
C ASN A 141 1.41 -9.99 -2.67
N ARG A 142 1.50 -10.87 -3.67
CA ARG A 142 0.66 -10.80 -4.89
C ARG A 142 -0.84 -10.95 -4.62
N ASP A 143 -1.22 -11.59 -3.52
CA ASP A 143 -2.61 -11.76 -3.10
C ASP A 143 -3.13 -10.55 -2.29
N GLY A 144 -2.27 -9.56 -2.03
CA GLY A 144 -2.61 -8.34 -1.28
C GLY A 144 -2.44 -8.45 0.24
N SER A 145 -1.96 -9.58 0.76
CA SER A 145 -1.70 -9.76 2.18
C SER A 145 -0.42 -9.03 2.61
N GLN A 146 -0.45 -8.39 3.78
CA GLN A 146 0.73 -7.71 4.33
C GLN A 146 1.81 -8.73 4.72
N ILE A 147 3.03 -8.52 4.23
CA ILE A 147 4.22 -9.35 4.49
C ILE A 147 5.33 -8.59 5.22
N GLY A 148 5.14 -7.30 5.46
CA GLY A 148 6.10 -6.51 6.21
C GLY A 148 5.70 -5.06 6.28
N SER A 149 6.36 -4.33 7.16
CA SER A 149 6.17 -2.90 7.26
C SER A 149 7.40 -2.17 7.75
N LEU A 150 7.61 -0.95 7.26
CA LEU A 150 8.76 -0.12 7.58
C LEU A 150 8.34 1.31 7.90
N TYR A 151 9.19 1.99 8.67
CA TYR A 151 9.10 3.42 8.97
C TYR A 151 10.35 4.12 8.48
N LYS A 152 10.19 5.38 8.09
CA LYS A 152 11.33 6.23 7.74
C LYS A 152 12.06 6.65 9.01
N THR A 153 13.29 6.17 9.17
CA THR A 153 14.15 6.41 10.34
C THR A 153 15.26 7.42 10.04
N ALA A 154 15.66 7.56 8.77
CA ALA A 154 16.54 8.62 8.30
C ALA A 154 16.23 9.02 6.85
N ALA A 155 16.96 9.99 6.29
CA ALA A 155 16.68 10.56 4.96
C ALA A 155 16.52 9.51 3.85
N SER A 156 17.40 8.51 3.80
CA SER A 156 17.38 7.41 2.84
C SER A 156 17.39 6.04 3.53
N ARG A 157 16.83 5.95 4.73
CA ARG A 157 16.78 4.72 5.54
C ARG A 157 15.37 4.46 6.04
N PHE A 158 14.94 3.22 5.86
CA PHE A 158 13.72 2.71 6.45
C PHE A 158 14.04 1.45 7.23
N ASP A 159 13.46 1.32 8.41
CA ASP A 159 13.63 0.14 9.26
C ASP A 159 12.26 -0.38 9.69
N GLY A 160 12.20 -1.68 9.93
CA GLY A 160 10.96 -2.36 10.23
C GLY A 160 11.17 -3.86 10.39
N SER A 161 10.09 -4.58 10.15
CA SER A 161 10.09 -6.03 10.22
C SER A 161 9.14 -6.62 9.19
N THR A 162 9.42 -7.85 8.82
CA THR A 162 8.48 -8.66 8.06
C THR A 162 7.32 -9.15 8.93
N ALA A 163 6.27 -9.72 8.33
CA ALA A 163 5.12 -10.23 9.08
C ALA A 163 5.49 -11.41 9.99
N SER A 164 6.53 -12.17 9.63
CA SER A 164 7.12 -13.21 10.49
C SER A 164 8.03 -12.67 11.61
N GLY A 165 8.26 -11.36 11.65
CA GLY A 165 9.10 -10.70 12.66
C GLY A 165 10.59 -10.69 12.32
N GLN A 166 11.01 -10.99 11.09
CA GLN A 166 12.40 -10.82 10.70
C GLN A 166 12.73 -9.33 10.57
N PRO A 167 13.85 -8.84 11.14
CA PRO A 167 14.28 -7.45 10.95
C PRO A 167 14.52 -7.14 9.48
N LEU A 168 13.95 -6.02 9.04
CA LEU A 168 13.96 -5.57 7.67
C LEU A 168 14.41 -4.12 7.59
N SER A 169 15.26 -3.80 6.61
CA SER A 169 15.60 -2.42 6.33
C SER A 169 15.81 -2.14 4.85
N LEU A 170 15.51 -0.91 4.44
CA LEU A 170 15.74 -0.38 3.10
C LEU A 170 16.74 0.78 3.18
N SER A 171 17.67 0.83 2.23
CA SER A 171 18.62 1.93 2.09
C SER A 171 18.94 2.24 0.64
N ARG A 172 19.29 3.51 0.37
CA ARG A 172 19.81 4.00 -0.90
C ARG A 172 20.81 5.15 -0.67
#